data_AF-A0A222FBN1-F1
#
_entry.id   AF-A0A222FBN1-F1
#
_cell.length_a   1.000
_cell.length_b   1.000
_cell.length_c   1.000
_cell.angle_alpha   90.00
_cell.angle_beta   90.00
_cell.angle_gamma   90.00
#
_symmetry.space_group_name_H-M   'P 1'
#
loop_
_entity.id
_entity.type
_entity.pdbx_description
1 polymer ?
#
loop_
_entity_poly.entity_id
_entity_poly.type
_entity_poly.pdbx_seq_one_letter_code
_entity_poly.pdbx_strand_id
1 'polypeptide(L)'
;MRDASVPARFKAIVAIEEELDPKARDAVCDWLVASGCLYMMAWGAGCEIFYDCVDETIRDRHDFGDIPVGAGVVTTWHENEPLSEVMWFARFAAEHSVAVLQDVVLVHLSSVDRREEFKDLFERTMAGD
;
A
#
# COMPACT_ATOMS: atom_id res chain seq x y z
N MET A 1 -0.83 24.12 -11.80
CA MET A 1 0.64 23.92 -11.82
C MET A 1 0.97 23.09 -10.60
N ARG A 2 1.23 21.78 -10.74
CA ARG A 2 1.68 20.95 -9.60
C ARG A 2 3.14 21.30 -9.36
N ASP A 3 3.48 21.63 -8.12
CA ASP A 3 4.86 21.92 -7.73
C ASP A 3 5.70 20.66 -7.91
N ALA A 4 6.82 20.77 -8.62
CA ALA A 4 7.62 19.63 -9.09
C ALA A 4 8.58 19.09 -8.01
N SER A 5 8.48 19.57 -6.77
CA SER A 5 9.45 19.26 -5.70
C SER A 5 8.96 18.28 -4.63
N VAL A 6 7.72 17.78 -4.70
CA VAL A 6 7.22 16.74 -3.79
C VAL A 6 6.87 15.50 -4.61
N PRO A 7 7.46 14.33 -4.32
CA PRO A 7 7.03 13.08 -4.95
C PRO A 7 5.51 12.93 -4.82
N ALA A 8 4.85 12.48 -5.88
CA ALA A 8 3.41 12.26 -5.83
C ALA A 8 3.10 11.25 -4.72
N ARG A 9 2.40 11.69 -3.67
CA ARG A 9 1.96 10.82 -2.56
C ARG A 9 0.84 9.91 -3.05
N PHE A 10 0.90 8.64 -2.68
CA PHE A 10 -0.02 7.63 -3.18
C PHE A 10 -0.53 6.71 -2.06
N LYS A 11 -1.58 5.97 -2.39
CA LYS A 11 -2.04 4.80 -1.63
C LYS A 11 -1.50 3.54 -2.30
N ALA A 12 -1.12 2.54 -1.52
CA ALA A 12 -0.66 1.26 -2.02
C ALA A 12 -1.62 0.14 -1.60
N ILE A 13 -1.97 -0.74 -2.53
CA ILE A 13 -2.52 -2.06 -2.21
C ILE A 13 -1.37 -3.06 -2.40
N VAL A 14 -1.02 -3.77 -1.34
CA VAL A 14 -0.01 -4.84 -1.40
C VAL A 14 -0.75 -6.18 -1.40
N ALA A 15 -0.88 -6.78 -2.57
CA ALA A 15 -1.57 -8.04 -2.76
C ALA A 15 -0.57 -9.21 -2.71
N ILE A 16 -0.71 -10.03 -1.67
CA ILE A 16 0.20 -11.12 -1.33
C ILE A 16 -0.52 -12.43 -1.61
N GLU A 17 -0.12 -13.14 -2.67
CA GLU A 17 -0.71 -14.43 -3.02
C GLU A 17 0.09 -15.63 -2.51
N GLU A 18 1.33 -15.40 -2.08
CA GLU A 18 2.23 -16.43 -1.57
C GLU A 18 3.14 -15.87 -0.47
N GLU A 19 3.68 -16.76 0.36
CA GLU A 19 4.64 -16.39 1.40
C GLU A 19 5.93 -15.83 0.76
N LEU A 20 6.35 -14.67 1.26
CA LEU A 20 7.54 -13.98 0.75
C LEU A 20 8.76 -14.25 1.63
N ASP A 21 9.92 -14.31 0.99
CA ASP A 21 11.19 -14.19 1.71
C ASP A 21 11.20 -12.89 2.54
N PRO A 22 11.61 -12.92 3.82
CA PRO A 22 11.63 -11.73 4.67
C PRO A 22 12.36 -10.54 4.05
N LYS A 23 13.48 -10.76 3.35
CA LYS A 23 14.23 -9.67 2.71
C LYS A 23 13.46 -9.04 1.55
N ALA A 24 12.67 -9.83 0.82
CA ALA A 24 11.82 -9.31 -0.24
C ALA A 24 10.69 -8.46 0.34
N ARG A 25 10.07 -8.90 1.44
CA ARG A 25 9.09 -8.11 2.20
C ARG A 25 9.70 -6.80 2.69
N ASP A 26 10.86 -6.86 3.34
CA ASP A 26 11.52 -5.68 3.90
C ASP A 26 11.90 -4.68 2.79
N ALA A 27 12.33 -5.15 1.61
CA ALA A 27 12.60 -4.30 0.45
C ALA A 27 11.32 -3.62 -0.09
N VAL A 28 10.16 -4.29 -0.05
CA VAL A 28 8.88 -3.68 -0.42
C VAL A 28 8.48 -2.60 0.59
N CYS A 29 8.63 -2.86 1.89
CA CYS A 29 8.35 -1.88 2.95
C CYS A 29 9.25 -0.64 2.82
N ASP A 30 10.56 -0.84 2.61
CA ASP A 30 11.51 0.24 2.33
C ASP A 30 11.09 1.08 1.13
N TRP A 31 10.76 0.41 0.01
CA TRP A 31 10.31 1.08 -1.20
C TRP A 31 9.02 1.88 -1.00
N LEU A 32 8.03 1.34 -0.29
CA LEU A 32 6.78 2.03 0.01
C LEU A 32 7.03 3.34 0.75
N VAL A 33 7.79 3.28 1.85
CA VAL A 33 8.08 4.45 2.69
C VAL A 33 8.96 5.45 1.93
N ALA A 34 10.02 4.98 1.25
CA ALA A 34 10.94 5.82 0.49
C ALA A 34 10.27 6.54 -0.69
N SER A 35 9.26 5.90 -1.31
CA SER A 35 8.58 6.45 -2.49
C SER A 35 7.45 7.42 -2.16
N GLY A 36 7.09 7.58 -0.88
CA GLY A 36 6.03 8.49 -0.45
C GLY A 36 4.63 7.87 -0.41
N CYS A 37 4.53 6.55 -0.19
CA CYS A 37 3.28 5.93 0.23
C CYS A 37 2.83 6.58 1.55
N LEU A 38 1.54 6.92 1.66
CA LEU A 38 0.95 7.42 2.92
C LEU A 38 -0.20 6.56 3.42
N TYR A 39 -0.66 5.59 2.61
CA TYR A 39 -1.70 4.66 2.99
C TYR A 39 -1.42 3.30 2.35
N MET A 40 -1.16 2.27 3.14
CA MET A 40 -0.89 0.91 2.67
C MET A 40 -2.01 -0.02 3.12
N MET A 41 -2.60 -0.74 2.18
CA MET A 41 -3.61 -1.77 2.42
C MET A 41 -3.01 -3.13 2.04
N ALA A 42 -2.77 -4.00 3.02
CA ALA A 42 -2.27 -5.34 2.78
C ALA A 42 -3.44 -6.30 2.53
N TRP A 43 -3.34 -7.16 1.52
CA TRP A 43 -4.37 -8.14 1.18
C TRP A 43 -3.76 -9.53 0.96
N GLY A 44 -4.48 -10.57 1.37
CA GLY A 44 -4.07 -11.97 1.24
C GLY A 44 -3.72 -12.63 2.57
N ALA A 45 -3.41 -13.93 2.51
CA ALA A 45 -3.13 -14.74 3.70
C ALA A 45 -1.89 -14.23 4.45
N GLY A 46 -2.01 -14.05 5.77
CA GLY A 46 -0.92 -13.56 6.61
C GLY A 46 -0.45 -12.13 6.30
N CYS A 47 -1.27 -11.33 5.59
CA CYS A 47 -0.87 -9.99 5.14
C CYS A 47 -0.65 -8.98 6.27
N GLU A 48 -1.13 -9.27 7.49
CA GLU A 48 -0.89 -8.45 8.69
C GLU A 48 0.60 -8.22 8.97
N ILE A 49 1.49 -9.12 8.52
CA ILE A 49 2.95 -8.97 8.69
C ILE A 49 3.52 -7.71 8.02
N PHE A 50 2.82 -7.15 7.03
CA PHE A 50 3.21 -5.88 6.40
C PHE A 50 2.94 -4.67 7.29
N TYR A 51 2.03 -4.77 8.27
CA TYR A 51 1.82 -3.73 9.28
C TYR A 51 3.11 -3.53 10.09
N ASP A 52 3.61 -4.60 10.70
CA ASP A 52 4.82 -4.58 11.52
C ASP A 52 6.04 -4.12 10.71
N CYS A 53 6.17 -4.66 9.49
CA CYS A 53 7.27 -4.32 8.58
C CYS A 53 7.31 -2.82 8.21
N VAL A 54 6.14 -2.22 7.93
CA VAL A 54 6.06 -0.78 7.63
C VAL A 54 6.33 0.06 8.86
N ASP A 55 5.80 -0.30 10.04
CA ASP A 55 6.07 0.44 11.29
C ASP A 55 7.56 0.41 11.64
N GLU A 56 8.19 -0.77 11.60
CA GLU A 56 9.63 -0.93 11.84
C GLU A 56 10.45 -0.09 10.84
N THR A 57 10.10 -0.14 9.55
CA THR A 57 10.78 0.64 8.51
C THR A 57 10.69 2.15 8.77
N ILE A 58 9.53 2.66 9.18
CA ILE A 58 9.36 4.08 9.50
C ILE A 58 10.22 4.43 10.73
N ARG A 59 10.18 3.61 11.78
CA ARG A 59 10.95 3.82 13.01
C ARG A 59 12.44 3.83 12.73
N ASP A 60 12.95 2.87 11.96
CA ASP A 60 14.36 2.78 11.57
C ASP A 60 14.82 4.04 10.83
N ARG A 61 14.03 4.53 9.89
CA ARG A 61 14.33 5.76 9.12
C ARG A 61 14.36 7.03 9.97
N HIS A 62 13.73 6.98 11.14
CA HIS A 62 13.67 8.09 12.08
C HIS A 62 14.58 7.85 13.30
N ASP A 63 15.53 6.90 13.23
CA ASP A 63 16.43 6.53 14.32
C ASP A 63 15.66 6.22 15.62
N PHE A 64 14.47 5.62 15.50
CA PHE A 64 13.52 5.36 16.59
C PHE A 64 13.09 6.60 17.38
N GLY A 65 13.27 7.80 16.81
CA GLY A 65 12.84 9.08 17.37
C GLY A 65 11.40 9.45 16.99
N ASP A 66 11.06 10.72 17.19
CA ASP A 66 9.73 11.24 16.87
C ASP A 66 9.48 11.25 15.35
N ILE A 67 8.35 10.66 14.95
CA ILE A 67 7.90 10.64 13.54
C ILE A 67 7.13 11.94 13.27
N PRO A 68 7.55 12.76 12.29
CA PRO A 68 6.84 13.99 11.93
C PRO A 68 5.39 13.72 11.52
N VAL A 69 4.50 14.67 11.80
CA VAL A 69 3.09 14.58 11.36
C VAL A 69 3.04 14.47 9.83
N GLY A 70 2.41 13.40 9.34
CA GLY A 70 2.30 13.13 7.90
C GLY A 70 3.51 12.46 7.26
N ALA A 71 4.50 12.02 8.05
CA ALA A 71 5.59 11.14 7.61
C ALA A 71 5.29 9.65 7.87
N GLY A 72 4.30 9.35 8.71
CA GLY A 72 3.81 7.97 8.91
C GLY A 72 2.99 7.46 7.73
N VAL A 73 2.88 6.14 7.63
CA VAL A 73 2.01 5.44 6.69
C VAL A 73 0.81 4.91 7.47
N VAL A 74 -0.40 5.23 7.04
CA VAL A 74 -1.61 4.58 7.57
C VAL A 74 -1.69 3.17 7.00
N THR A 75 -1.88 2.16 7.83
CA THR A 75 -1.85 0.76 7.43
C THR A 75 -3.15 0.06 7.78
N THR A 76 -3.69 -0.74 6.86
CA THR A 76 -4.81 -1.66 7.10
C THR A 76 -4.50 -3.03 6.50
N TRP A 77 -5.16 -4.09 7.01
CA TRP A 77 -4.98 -5.47 6.54
C TRP A 77 -6.33 -6.11 6.24
N HIS A 78 -6.38 -6.88 5.16
CA HIS A 78 -7.61 -7.38 4.54
C HIS A 78 -7.43 -8.85 4.13
N GLU A 79 -7.21 -9.73 5.12
CA GLU A 79 -6.88 -11.14 4.86
C GLU A 79 -8.03 -11.95 4.25
N ASN A 80 -9.26 -11.69 4.70
CA ASN A 80 -10.42 -12.52 4.37
C ASN A 80 -11.46 -11.79 3.49
N GLU A 81 -11.11 -10.61 2.98
CA GLU A 81 -11.99 -9.79 2.14
C GLU A 81 -11.73 -10.06 0.66
N PRO A 82 -12.73 -9.90 -0.22
CA PRO A 82 -12.48 -9.90 -1.66
C PRO A 82 -11.52 -8.76 -2.04
N LEU A 83 -10.56 -9.03 -2.94
CA LEU A 83 -9.64 -8.00 -3.43
C LEU A 83 -10.38 -6.79 -4.04
N SER A 84 -11.54 -7.02 -4.68
CA SER A 84 -12.40 -5.95 -5.20
C SER A 84 -12.90 -5.00 -4.11
N GLU A 85 -13.19 -5.49 -2.90
CA GLU A 85 -13.59 -4.62 -1.79
C GLU A 85 -12.43 -3.74 -1.33
N VAL A 86 -11.21 -4.28 -1.28
CA VAL A 86 -10.00 -3.50 -0.96
C VAL A 86 -9.70 -2.46 -2.05
N MET A 87 -9.87 -2.83 -3.33
CA MET A 87 -9.72 -1.89 -4.45
C MET A 87 -10.75 -0.76 -4.39
N TRP A 88 -12.00 -1.08 -4.06
CA TRP A 88 -13.05 -0.10 -3.84
C TRP A 88 -12.72 0.81 -2.65
N PHE A 89 -12.34 0.22 -1.51
CA PHE A 89 -11.95 0.94 -0.31
C PHE A 89 -10.79 1.91 -0.59
N ALA A 90 -9.73 1.43 -1.26
CA ALA A 90 -8.59 2.23 -1.65
C ALA A 90 -9.00 3.46 -2.47
N ARG A 91 -9.97 3.32 -3.38
CA ARG A 91 -10.43 4.44 -4.20
C ARG A 91 -11.32 5.39 -3.44
N PHE A 92 -12.33 4.87 -2.74
CA PHE A 92 -13.50 5.65 -2.33
C PHE A 92 -13.57 5.94 -0.84
N ALA A 93 -12.86 5.20 0.00
CA ALA A 93 -13.01 5.28 1.47
C ALA A 93 -11.69 5.50 2.22
N ALA A 94 -10.55 5.07 1.68
CA ALA A 94 -9.24 5.27 2.29
C ALA A 94 -8.83 6.75 2.22
N GLU A 95 -9.18 7.53 3.23
CA GLU A 95 -8.83 8.95 3.35
C GLU A 95 -7.63 9.16 4.28
N HIS A 96 -6.78 10.14 3.95
CA HIS A 96 -5.63 10.52 4.77
C HIS A 96 -5.83 11.93 5.32
N SER A 97 -5.65 12.11 6.63
CA SER A 97 -6.01 13.34 7.35
C SER A 97 -5.22 14.59 6.91
N VAL A 98 -4.03 14.41 6.33
CA VAL A 98 -3.16 15.52 5.92
C VAL A 98 -2.89 15.62 4.41
N ALA A 99 -3.45 14.72 3.60
CA ALA A 99 -3.16 14.68 2.16
C ALA A 99 -4.33 14.12 1.34
N VAL A 100 -4.59 14.73 0.19
CA VAL A 100 -5.49 14.15 -0.82
C VAL A 100 -4.70 13.18 -1.68
N LEU A 101 -5.03 11.89 -1.58
CA LEU A 101 -4.36 10.81 -2.31
C LEU A 101 -5.28 10.31 -3.43
N GLN A 102 -4.93 10.60 -4.68
CA GLN A 102 -5.72 10.21 -5.85
C GLN A 102 -5.19 8.94 -6.52
N ASP A 103 -3.88 8.75 -6.46
CA ASP A 103 -3.19 7.65 -7.12
C ASP A 103 -3.18 6.42 -6.21
N VAL A 104 -3.56 5.28 -6.78
CA VAL A 104 -3.50 3.95 -6.15
C VAL A 104 -2.48 3.13 -6.92
N VAL A 105 -1.45 2.66 -6.22
CA VAL A 105 -0.46 1.73 -6.76
C VAL A 105 -0.78 0.34 -6.27
N LEU A 106 -0.87 -0.62 -7.19
CA LEU A 106 -1.05 -2.02 -6.86
C LEU A 106 0.29 -2.73 -6.96
N VAL A 107 0.75 -3.27 -5.82
CA VAL A 107 1.96 -4.09 -5.71
C VAL A 107 1.52 -5.55 -5.61
N HIS A 108 1.71 -6.30 -6.69
CA HIS A 108 1.36 -7.71 -6.75
C HIS A 108 2.61 -8.56 -6.46
N LEU A 109 2.52 -9.35 -5.39
CA LEU A 109 3.61 -10.18 -4.90
C LEU A 109 3.22 -11.65 -5.10
N SER A 110 3.71 -12.21 -6.21
CA SER A 110 3.40 -13.56 -6.67
C SER A 110 4.48 -14.04 -7.64
N SER A 111 4.66 -15.36 -7.70
CA SER A 111 5.49 -16.05 -8.70
C SER A 111 4.84 -16.09 -10.08
N VAL A 112 3.56 -15.74 -10.18
CA VAL A 112 2.79 -15.70 -11.43
C VAL A 112 2.43 -14.25 -11.76
N ASP A 113 2.76 -13.79 -12.97
CA ASP A 113 2.34 -12.48 -13.45
C ASP A 113 0.85 -12.48 -13.77
N ARG A 114 0.06 -11.79 -12.94
CA ARG A 114 -1.40 -11.60 -13.10
C ARG A 114 -1.77 -10.13 -13.26
N ARG A 115 -0.83 -9.30 -13.76
CA ARG A 115 -1.01 -7.85 -13.88
C ARG A 115 -2.30 -7.46 -14.59
N GLU A 116 -2.58 -8.06 -15.74
CA GLU A 116 -3.77 -7.72 -16.53
C GLU A 116 -5.06 -8.13 -15.80
N GLU A 117 -5.08 -9.27 -15.11
CA GLU A 117 -6.25 -9.70 -14.34
C GLU A 117 -6.59 -8.72 -13.20
N PHE A 118 -5.56 -8.25 -12.49
CA PHE A 118 -5.72 -7.32 -11.39
C PHE A 118 -6.12 -5.93 -11.88
N LYS A 119 -5.58 -5.52 -13.02
CA LYS A 119 -5.96 -4.28 -13.69
C LYS A 119 -7.42 -4.33 -14.15
N ASP A 120 -7.84 -5.41 -14.81
CA ASP A 120 -9.22 -5.62 -15.25
C ASP A 120 -10.19 -5.69 -14.05
N LEU A 121 -9.78 -6.31 -12.94
CA LEU A 121 -10.57 -6.31 -11.71
C LEU A 121 -10.71 -4.90 -11.13
N PHE A 122 -9.62 -4.13 -11.11
CA PHE A 122 -9.66 -2.75 -10.64
C PHE A 122 -10.60 -1.90 -11.49
N GLU A 123 -10.48 -1.96 -12.81
CA GLU A 123 -11.33 -1.22 -13.75
C GLU A 123 -12.82 -1.55 -13.58
N ARG A 124 -13.18 -2.84 -13.46
CA ARG A 124 -14.56 -3.27 -13.19
C ARG A 124 -15.08 -2.80 -11.83
N THR A 125 -14.25 -2.91 -10.79
CA THR A 125 -14.58 -2.41 -9.45
C THR A 125 -14.91 -0.91 -9.49
N MET A 126 -14.20 -0.14 -10.32
CA MET A 126 -14.47 1.29 -10.49
C MET A 126 -15.72 1.60 -11.34
N ALA A 127 -16.12 0.67 -12.21
CA ALA A 127 -17.31 0.80 -13.05
C ALA A 127 -18.62 0.51 -12.30
N GLY A 128 -18.56 -0.20 -11.16
CA GLY A 128 -19.72 -0.50 -10.31
C GLY A 128 -20.51 -1.74 -10.73
N ASP A 129 -19.85 -2.70 -11.38
CA ASP A 129 -20.42 -4.00 -11.77
C ASP A 129 -20.60 -4.96 -10.58
#